data_AF-A0AAW5MT03-F1
#
_entry.id   AF-A0AAW5MT03-F1
#
_cell.length_a   1.000
_cell.length_b   1.000
_cell.length_c   1.000
_cell.angle_alpha   90.00
_cell.angle_beta   90.00
_cell.angle_gamma   90.00
#
_symmetry.space_group_name_H-M   'P 1'
#
loop_
_entity.id
_entity.type
_entity.pdbx_description
1 polymer ?
#
loop_
_entity_poly.entity_id
_entity_poly.type
_entity_poly.pdbx_seq_one_letter_code
_entity_poly.pdbx_strand_id
1 'polypeptide(L)'
;EIVYDEADLRRYFQTAVSVSNDAPVLLDHFLDDAVEVDVDAICDGEMVLIGGIMEHIEQAGVHSGDSACSLPAYTLSQEIQDVMRQQVQKLAFELQV
;
A
#
# COMPACT_ATOMS: atom_id res chain seq x y z
N GLU A 1 6.56 -8.81 -6.20
CA GLU A 1 6.26 -9.78 -7.28
C GLU A 1 5.39 -10.88 -6.69
N ILE A 2 4.37 -11.33 -7.42
CA ILE A 2 3.46 -12.38 -6.95
C ILE A 2 4.12 -13.73 -7.19
N VAL A 3 4.15 -14.58 -6.16
CA VAL A 3 4.76 -15.91 -6.18
C VAL A 3 3.65 -16.95 -6.13
N TYR A 4 3.55 -17.81 -7.15
CA TYR A 4 2.46 -18.79 -7.26
C TYR A 4 2.86 -20.16 -6.72
N ASP A 5 4.14 -20.52 -6.77
CA ASP A 5 4.63 -21.82 -6.32
C ASP A 5 6.02 -21.77 -5.68
N GLU A 6 6.48 -22.94 -5.20
CA GLU A 6 7.78 -23.07 -4.54
C GLU A 6 8.96 -22.79 -5.48
N ALA A 7 8.82 -23.10 -6.78
CA ALA A 7 9.88 -22.86 -7.75
C ALA A 7 10.05 -21.36 -7.99
N ASP A 8 8.96 -20.62 -8.09
CA ASP A 8 8.93 -19.16 -8.15
C ASP A 8 9.56 -18.54 -6.91
N LEU A 9 9.22 -19.04 -5.72
CA LEU A 9 9.79 -18.56 -4.46
C LEU A 9 11.32 -18.73 -4.45
N ARG A 10 11.80 -19.91 -4.83
CA ARG A 10 13.24 -20.22 -4.89
C ARG A 10 13.97 -19.30 -5.87
N ARG A 11 13.37 -19.06 -7.05
CA ARG A 11 13.91 -18.15 -8.06
C ARG A 11 13.95 -16.70 -7.57
N TYR A 12 12.89 -16.24 -6.90
CA TYR A 12 12.83 -14.90 -6.32
C TYR A 12 13.95 -14.69 -5.30
N PHE A 13 14.11 -15.61 -4.33
CA PHE A 13 15.17 -15.48 -3.31
C PHE A 13 16.58 -15.54 -3.90
N GLN A 14 16.83 -16.36 -4.92
CA GLN A 14 18.14 -16.39 -5.60
C GLN A 14 18.47 -15.05 -6.26
N THR A 15 17.45 -14.34 -6.76
CA THR A 15 17.63 -13.06 -7.45
C THR A 15 17.65 -11.89 -6.46
N ALA A 16 16.67 -11.81 -5.56
CA ALA A 16 16.49 -10.70 -4.62
C ALA A 16 17.62 -10.59 -3.59
N VAL A 17 18.11 -11.72 -3.05
CA VAL A 17 19.22 -11.73 -2.07
C VAL A 17 20.54 -11.26 -2.70
N SER A 18 20.68 -11.37 -4.02
CA SER A 18 21.89 -10.89 -4.70
C SER A 18 21.99 -9.35 -4.78
N VAL A 19 20.86 -8.64 -4.59
CA VAL A 19 20.77 -7.18 -4.80
C VAL A 19 20.89 -6.39 -3.49
N SER A 20 20.67 -7.00 -2.33
CA SER A 20 20.92 -6.38 -1.02
C SER A 20 20.95 -7.42 0.11
N ASN A 21 22.10 -7.58 0.78
CA ASN A 21 22.18 -8.38 2.02
C ASN A 21 21.55 -7.65 3.23
N ASP A 22 21.29 -6.34 3.12
CA ASP A 22 20.87 -5.49 4.23
C ASP A 22 19.35 -5.23 4.23
N ALA A 23 18.62 -5.69 3.21
CA ALA A 23 17.17 -5.51 3.10
C ALA A 23 16.43 -6.84 3.39
N PRO A 24 15.70 -6.95 4.51
CA PRO A 24 14.89 -8.13 4.77
C PRO A 24 13.76 -8.25 3.74
N VAL A 25 13.50 -9.47 3.27
CA VAL A 25 12.37 -9.78 2.39
C VAL A 25 11.15 -10.05 3.24
N LEU A 26 10.05 -9.34 2.98
CA LEU A 26 8.73 -9.63 3.54
C LEU A 26 7.97 -10.57 2.60
N LEU A 27 7.53 -11.72 3.13
CA LEU A 27 6.59 -12.61 2.47
C LEU A 27 5.22 -12.45 3.15
N ASP A 28 4.22 -12.08 2.38
CA ASP A 28 2.85 -11.89 2.88
C ASP A 28 1.83 -12.58 1.97
N HIS A 29 0.63 -12.76 2.50
CA HIS A 29 -0.49 -13.32 1.75
C HIS A 29 -0.96 -12.33 0.68
N PHE A 30 -1.16 -12.84 -0.54
CA PHE A 30 -1.70 -12.03 -1.63
C PHE A 30 -3.20 -11.74 -1.41
N LEU A 31 -3.59 -10.46 -1.46
CA LEU A 31 -4.98 -10.04 -1.31
C LEU A 31 -5.65 -9.97 -2.68
N ASP A 32 -6.19 -11.10 -3.12
CA ASP A 32 -6.89 -11.20 -4.39
C ASP A 32 -8.19 -10.37 -4.40
N ASP A 33 -8.50 -9.78 -5.55
CA ASP A 33 -9.66 -8.89 -5.77
C ASP A 33 -9.78 -7.68 -4.81
N ALA A 34 -8.70 -7.30 -4.12
CA ALA A 34 -8.72 -6.15 -3.21
C ALA A 34 -8.60 -4.82 -3.95
N VAL A 35 -9.32 -3.81 -3.45
CA VAL A 35 -9.18 -2.41 -3.89
C VAL A 35 -7.92 -1.81 -3.27
N GLU A 36 -7.04 -1.24 -4.09
CA GLU A 36 -5.84 -0.53 -3.66
C GLU A 36 -6.11 0.97 -3.53
N VAL A 37 -5.54 1.58 -2.48
CA VAL A 37 -5.82 2.97 -2.10
C VAL A 37 -4.54 3.66 -1.62
N ASP A 38 -4.24 4.81 -2.21
CA ASP A 38 -3.19 5.71 -1.75
C ASP A 38 -3.80 6.89 -0.99
N VAL A 39 -3.18 7.28 0.13
CA VAL A 39 -3.62 8.41 0.94
C VAL A 39 -2.49 9.40 1.11
N ASP A 40 -2.69 10.60 0.59
CA ASP A 40 -1.77 11.72 0.77
C ASP A 40 -2.05 12.42 2.11
N ALA A 41 -1.03 12.51 2.95
CA ALA A 41 -1.14 13.12 4.28
C ALA A 41 0.07 14.02 4.59
N ILE A 42 -0.18 15.11 5.33
CA ILE A 42 0.84 15.99 5.89
C ILE A 42 0.61 16.07 7.40
N CYS A 43 1.64 15.84 8.19
CA CYS A 43 1.62 15.99 9.65
C CYS A 43 2.57 17.12 10.08
N ASP A 44 2.18 17.89 11.09
CA ASP A 44 3.04 18.89 11.74
C ASP A 44 3.48 18.48 13.16
N GLY A 45 3.18 17.24 13.56
CA GLY A 45 3.42 16.67 14.88
C GLY A 45 2.24 16.79 15.86
N GLU A 46 1.24 17.63 15.55
CA GLU A 46 0.03 17.77 16.38
C GLU A 46 -1.24 17.41 15.59
N MET A 47 -1.25 17.69 14.29
CA MET A 47 -2.37 17.48 13.39
C MET A 47 -1.93 16.78 12.12
N VAL A 48 -2.77 15.86 11.64
CA VAL A 48 -2.63 15.24 10.32
C VAL A 48 -3.70 15.77 9.40
N LEU A 49 -3.27 16.42 8.31
CA LEU A 49 -4.12 16.84 7.21
C LEU A 49 -4.09 15.77 6.11
N ILE A 50 -5.27 15.31 5.68
CA ILE A 50 -5.41 14.39 4.56
C ILE A 50 -5.70 15.20 3.30
N GLY A 51 -4.77 15.19 2.35
CA GLY A 51 -4.86 15.91 1.09
C GLY A 51 -5.78 15.22 0.07
N GLY A 52 -5.80 13.89 0.08
CA GLY A 52 -6.63 13.09 -0.82
C GLY A 52 -6.60 11.61 -0.49
N ILE A 53 -7.70 10.92 -0.84
CA ILE A 53 -7.78 9.45 -0.85
C ILE A 53 -8.01 9.06 -2.31
N MET A 54 -7.02 8.38 -2.88
CA MET A 54 -6.98 7.96 -4.29
C MET A 54 -7.26 6.48 -4.38
N GLU A 55 -8.24 6.11 -5.18
CA GLU A 55 -8.59 4.70 -5.43
C GLU A 55 -7.96 4.27 -6.75
N HIS A 56 -7.23 3.16 -6.74
CA HIS A 56 -6.68 2.59 -7.97
C HIS A 56 -7.79 1.93 -8.79
N ILE A 57 -7.70 2.03 -10.12
CA ILE A 57 -8.63 1.38 -11.04
C ILE A 57 -8.28 -0.10 -11.16
N GLU A 58 -6.99 -0.41 -11.18
CA GLU A 58 -6.45 -1.76 -11.08
C GLU A 58 -6.53 -2.30 -9.65
N GLN A 59 -6.57 -3.62 -9.53
CA GLN A 59 -6.62 -4.31 -8.25
C GLN A 59 -5.24 -4.40 -7.60
N ALA A 60 -5.25 -4.65 -6.28
CA ALA A 60 -4.04 -4.90 -5.51
C ALA A 60 -3.15 -5.94 -6.19
N GLY A 61 -1.88 -5.61 -6.38
CA GLY A 61 -0.89 -6.46 -7.05
C GLY A 61 -0.39 -5.93 -8.39
N VAL A 62 -1.08 -4.95 -8.98
CA VAL A 62 -0.49 -4.08 -10.01
C VAL A 62 0.25 -2.95 -9.31
N HIS A 63 1.51 -2.73 -9.70
CA HIS A 63 2.32 -1.71 -9.04
C HIS A 63 1.73 -0.32 -9.27
N SER A 64 1.64 0.50 -8.22
CA SER A 64 0.99 1.82 -8.25
C SER A 64 1.46 2.75 -9.37
N GLY A 65 2.72 2.66 -9.79
CA GLY A 65 3.27 3.43 -10.92
C GLY A 65 2.75 3.01 -12.30
N ASP A 66 2.18 1.81 -12.42
CA ASP A 66 1.56 1.26 -13.63
C ASP A 66 0.02 1.30 -13.57
N SER A 67 -0.55 1.73 -12.43
CA SER A 67 -1.99 1.81 -12.20
C SER A 67 -2.53 3.21 -12.51
N ALA A 68 -3.74 3.28 -13.06
CA ALA A 68 -4.54 4.49 -13.09
C ALA A 68 -5.25 4.66 -11.73
N CYS A 69 -5.54 5.91 -11.33
CA CYS A 69 -6.29 6.17 -10.10
C CYS A 69 -7.37 7.24 -10.28
N SER A 70 -8.36 7.20 -9.39
CA SER A 70 -9.42 8.20 -9.27
C SER A 70 -9.23 9.03 -8.01
N LEU A 71 -9.32 10.35 -8.17
CA LEU A 71 -9.40 11.32 -7.08
C LEU A 71 -10.59 12.28 -7.36
N PRO A 72 -11.68 12.24 -6.56
CA PRO A 72 -11.86 11.43 -5.35
C PRO A 72 -12.04 9.93 -5.63
N ALA A 73 -11.86 9.10 -4.60
CA ALA A 73 -12.25 7.68 -4.62
C ALA A 73 -13.72 7.52 -5.08
N TYR A 74 -14.00 6.51 -5.90
CA TYR A 74 -15.26 6.40 -6.64
C TYR A 74 -16.16 5.25 -6.16
N THR A 75 -15.62 4.17 -5.60
CA THR A 75 -16.42 3.07 -5.03
C THR A 75 -16.46 3.06 -3.51
N LEU A 76 -15.50 3.72 -2.86
CA LEU A 76 -15.36 3.69 -1.40
C LEU A 76 -16.45 4.51 -0.70
N SER A 77 -17.17 3.86 0.22
CA SER A 77 -18.15 4.55 1.07
C SER A 77 -17.46 5.58 1.98
N GLN A 78 -18.22 6.61 2.38
CA GLN A 78 -17.71 7.61 3.31
C GLN A 78 -17.23 6.98 4.63
N GLU A 79 -17.93 5.95 5.13
CA GLU A 79 -17.55 5.23 6.34
C GLU A 79 -16.17 4.57 6.22
N ILE A 80 -15.89 3.89 5.09
CA ILE A 80 -14.57 3.29 4.83
C ILE A 80 -13.50 4.38 4.76
N GLN A 81 -13.78 5.47 4.05
CA GLN A 81 -12.85 6.59 3.96
C GLN A 81 -12.57 7.23 5.33
N ASP A 82 -13.55 7.32 6.22
CA ASP A 82 -13.37 7.85 7.57
C ASP A 82 -12.53 6.92 8.44
N VAL A 83 -12.70 5.60 8.29
CA VAL A 83 -11.80 4.62 8.92
C VAL A 83 -10.38 4.79 8.40
N MET A 84 -10.17 4.95 7.09
CA MET A 84 -8.84 5.21 6.52
C MET A 84 -8.20 6.47 7.10
N ARG A 85 -8.94 7.59 7.20
CA ARG A 85 -8.44 8.82 7.82
C ARG A 85 -7.98 8.59 9.26
N GLN A 86 -8.74 7.83 10.04
CA GLN A 86 -8.36 7.49 11.42
C GLN A 86 -7.11 6.60 11.47
N GLN A 87 -6.96 5.64 10.56
CA GLN A 87 -5.77 4.78 10.52
C GLN A 87 -4.52 5.56 10.12
N VAL A 88 -4.62 6.43 9.12
CA VAL A 88 -3.51 7.29 8.69
C VAL A 88 -3.07 8.24 9.81
N GLN A 89 -4.02 8.81 10.56
CA GLN A 89 -3.71 9.60 11.76
C GLN A 89 -2.92 8.80 12.81
N LYS A 90 -3.36 7.59 13.13
CA LYS A 90 -2.67 6.71 14.09
C LYS A 90 -1.26 6.35 13.61
N LEU A 91 -1.12 6.02 12.32
CA LEU A 91 0.16 5.69 11.71
C LEU A 91 1.13 6.88 11.75
N ALA A 92 0.67 8.08 11.40
CA ALA A 92 1.52 9.27 11.43
C ALA A 92 2.11 9.53 12.82
N PHE A 93 1.27 9.48 13.86
CA PHE A 93 1.75 9.69 15.23
C PHE A 93 2.66 8.56 15.73
N GLU A 94 2.38 7.30 15.40
CA GLU A 94 3.22 6.17 15.79
C GLU A 94 4.59 6.21 15.10
N LEU A 95 4.63 6.63 13.83
CA LEU A 95 5.87 6.78 13.05
C LEU A 95 6.62 8.09 13.37
N GLN A 96 6.08 8.93 14.25
CA GLN A 96 6.69 10.20 14.68
C GLN A 96 7.00 11.14 13.51
N VAL A 97 6.13 11.14 12.50
CA VAL A 97 6.14 12.10 11.38
C VAL A 97 5.21 13.28 11.62
#